data_AF-A0A959C4H7-F1
#
_entry.id   AF-A0A959C4H7-F1
#
_cell.length_a   1.000
_cell.length_b   1.000
_cell.length_c   1.000
_cell.angle_alpha   90.00
_cell.angle_beta   90.00
_cell.angle_gamma   90.00
#
_symmetry.space_group_name_H-M   'P 1'
#
loop_
_entity.id
_entity.type
_entity.pdbx_description
1 polymer ?
#
loop_
_entity_poly.entity_id
_entity_poly.type
_entity_poly.pdbx_seq_one_letter_code
_entity_poly.pdbx_strand_id
1 'polypeptide(L)'
;MAQLSWTYVGDTGQHYTVGVFHGPNTGHLVVHCNLRVVLIDFHVLESKAYPLFLDDELCELKIEKKNGQFTYAFEINRKVDTPRNRERKKVEKKHWRQTLLFFGALGIVAAIFTGFFIRFDARQKEKNREQLLEVHGQNTLGVIDGLSSEGHSTAIQFSFIAGNRAHQGTLDYPSGMPVILDTGMPLEKGDEFSVRYLISSPGISELLLGQPSEAQATRYWERALARHAELHPELTPQQAECFVRLAYELKGINGLAAIRFQDTGAEENATANQVAYQRLTRSLPFQQRARRECW
;
A
#
# COMPACT_ATOMS: atom_id res chain seq x y z
N MET A 1 -30.91 34.98 -56.21
CA MET A 1 -29.65 34.57 -56.85
C MET A 1 -28.59 34.54 -55.76
N ALA A 2 -27.86 33.45 -55.60
CA ALA A 2 -26.82 33.35 -54.58
C ALA A 2 -25.46 33.56 -55.24
N GLN A 3 -24.68 34.48 -54.69
CA GLN A 3 -23.28 34.72 -55.05
C GLN A 3 -22.44 34.63 -53.78
N LEU A 4 -21.54 33.66 -53.73
CA LEU A 4 -20.68 33.40 -52.58
C LEU A 4 -19.24 33.22 -53.04
N SER A 5 -18.30 33.49 -52.16
CA SER A 5 -16.89 33.21 -52.42
C SER A 5 -16.17 32.75 -51.16
N TRP A 6 -15.20 31.87 -51.35
CA TRP A 6 -14.30 31.38 -50.32
C TRP A 6 -12.87 31.65 -50.75
N THR A 7 -11.99 31.89 -49.78
CA THR A 7 -10.55 31.98 -50.02
C THR A 7 -9.89 30.73 -49.45
N TYR A 8 -9.22 29.98 -50.32
CA TYR A 8 -8.33 28.90 -49.94
C TYR A 8 -6.88 29.39 -50.01
N VAL A 9 -6.08 29.04 -49.01
CA VAL A 9 -4.65 29.34 -48.97
C VAL A 9 -3.91 28.00 -49.02
N GLY A 10 -3.16 27.77 -50.09
CA GLY A 10 -2.32 26.58 -50.25
C GLY A 10 -1.08 26.64 -49.37
N ASP A 11 -0.37 25.51 -49.21
CA ASP A 11 0.82 25.44 -48.34
C ASP A 11 1.99 26.29 -48.83
N THR A 12 2.02 26.62 -50.12
CA THR A 12 2.99 27.56 -50.72
C THR A 12 2.68 29.02 -50.38
N GLY A 13 1.57 29.29 -49.68
CA GLY A 13 1.04 30.63 -49.43
C GLY A 13 0.21 31.19 -50.59
N GLN A 14 -0.05 30.39 -51.63
CA GLN A 14 -0.84 30.83 -52.78
C GLN A 14 -2.32 30.96 -52.42
N HIS A 15 -2.94 32.08 -52.83
CA HIS A 15 -4.35 32.37 -52.56
C HIS A 15 -5.23 32.01 -53.76
N TYR A 16 -6.33 31.32 -53.48
CA TYR A 16 -7.36 30.94 -54.44
C TYR A 16 -8.71 31.45 -53.97
N THR A 17 -9.32 32.36 -54.72
CA THR A 17 -10.69 32.81 -54.51
C THR A 17 -11.63 31.97 -55.36
N VAL A 18 -12.31 31.02 -54.74
CA VAL A 18 -13.34 30.19 -55.37
C VAL A 18 -14.68 30.86 -55.15
N GLY A 19 -15.36 31.26 -56.22
CA GLY A 19 -16.69 31.84 -56.15
C GLY A 19 -17.73 31.04 -56.92
N VAL A 20 -18.97 31.16 -56.47
CA VAL A 20 -20.12 30.43 -56.98
C VAL A 20 -21.25 31.40 -57.22
N PHE A 21 -21.80 31.32 -58.42
CA PHE A 21 -23.08 31.89 -58.78
C PHE A 21 -24.06 30.77 -59.00
N HIS A 22 -25.15 30.77 -58.24
CA HIS A 22 -26.21 29.78 -58.40
C HIS A 22 -27.57 30.47 -58.46
N GLY A 23 -28.37 30.12 -59.48
CA GLY A 23 -29.75 30.54 -59.64
C GLY A 23 -30.71 29.47 -59.11
N PRO A 24 -31.25 29.57 -57.88
CA PRO A 24 -32.03 28.50 -57.25
C PRO A 24 -33.26 28.05 -58.05
N ASN A 25 -33.88 28.97 -58.80
CA ASN A 25 -35.09 28.71 -59.57
C ASN A 25 -34.80 28.27 -61.02
N THR A 26 -33.61 28.57 -61.52
CA THR A 26 -33.20 28.30 -62.92
C THR A 26 -32.23 27.14 -63.02
N GLY A 27 -31.59 26.76 -61.91
CA GLY A 27 -30.57 25.72 -61.85
C GLY A 27 -29.27 26.11 -62.55
N HIS A 28 -29.07 27.37 -62.93
CA HIS A 28 -27.82 27.84 -63.52
C HIS A 28 -26.75 27.95 -62.44
N LEU A 29 -25.65 27.23 -62.62
CA LEU A 29 -24.48 27.24 -61.75
C LEU A 29 -23.24 27.67 -62.54
N VAL A 30 -22.49 28.62 -61.98
CA VAL A 30 -21.16 29.00 -62.45
C VAL A 30 -20.22 29.00 -61.26
N VAL A 31 -19.12 28.26 -61.37
CA VAL A 31 -18.02 28.28 -60.40
C VAL A 31 -16.82 28.92 -61.06
N HIS A 32 -16.18 29.85 -60.36
CA HIS A 32 -14.96 30.50 -60.82
C HIS A 32 -13.85 30.37 -59.76
N CYS A 33 -12.61 30.33 -60.22
CA CYS A 33 -11.41 30.41 -59.37
C CYS A 33 -10.55 31.57 -59.87
N ASN A 34 -10.20 32.51 -58.99
CA ASN A 34 -9.40 33.70 -59.33
C ASN A 34 -9.92 34.43 -60.58
N LEU A 35 -11.23 34.70 -60.61
CA LEU A 35 -11.98 35.35 -61.70
C LEU A 35 -12.05 34.55 -63.02
N ARG A 36 -11.52 33.32 -63.09
CA ARG A 36 -11.65 32.43 -64.24
C ARG A 36 -12.76 31.42 -64.01
N VAL A 37 -13.69 31.29 -64.94
CA VAL A 37 -14.74 30.27 -64.86
C VAL A 37 -14.10 28.88 -65.01
N VAL A 38 -14.31 28.02 -64.01
CA VAL A 38 -13.76 26.66 -63.97
C VAL A 38 -14.82 25.59 -64.14
N LEU A 39 -16.08 25.88 -63.84
CA LEU A 39 -17.20 24.96 -64.02
C LEU A 39 -18.48 25.73 -64.32
N ILE A 40 -19.25 25.23 -65.28
CA ILE A 40 -20.63 25.67 -65.55
C ILE A 40 -21.49 24.42 -65.55
N ASP A 41 -22.63 24.49 -64.86
CA ASP A 41 -23.62 23.42 -64.88
C ASP A 41 -25.03 24.02 -64.97
N PHE A 42 -25.94 23.28 -65.59
CA PHE A 42 -27.33 23.66 -65.79
C PHE A 42 -28.23 22.67 -65.06
N HIS A 43 -29.43 23.11 -64.66
CA HIS A 43 -30.41 22.26 -63.96
C HIS A 43 -29.95 21.74 -62.59
N VAL A 44 -29.15 22.52 -61.86
CA VAL A 44 -28.76 22.21 -60.47
C VAL A 44 -29.90 22.54 -59.49
N LEU A 45 -30.99 21.79 -59.56
CA LEU A 45 -32.19 22.03 -58.75
C LEU A 45 -32.22 21.19 -57.45
N GLU A 46 -31.22 20.33 -57.26
CA GLU A 46 -31.08 19.42 -56.11
C GLU A 46 -29.65 19.47 -55.54
N SER A 47 -29.44 18.82 -54.39
CA SER A 47 -28.13 18.75 -53.76
C SER A 47 -27.08 18.10 -54.67
N LYS A 48 -25.92 18.74 -54.84
CA LYS A 48 -24.83 18.25 -55.68
C LYS A 48 -23.48 18.72 -55.16
N ALA A 49 -22.46 17.88 -55.33
CA ALA A 49 -21.08 18.19 -54.94
C ALA A 49 -20.16 18.19 -56.17
N TYR A 50 -19.22 19.14 -56.21
CA TYR A 50 -18.28 19.33 -57.29
C TYR A 50 -16.85 19.24 -56.77
N PRO A 51 -16.07 18.25 -57.21
CA PRO A 51 -14.66 18.16 -56.87
C PRO A 51 -13.86 19.21 -57.65
N LEU A 52 -12.97 19.92 -56.96
CA LEU A 52 -12.07 20.94 -57.51
C LEU A 52 -10.67 20.68 -56.94
N PHE A 53 -9.69 20.48 -57.81
CA PHE A 53 -8.28 20.43 -57.39
C PHE A 53 -7.71 21.85 -57.36
N LEU A 54 -7.20 22.25 -56.20
CA LEU A 54 -6.39 23.46 -56.03
C LEU A 54 -5.00 23.01 -55.57
N ASP A 55 -4.01 23.13 -56.46
CA ASP A 55 -2.72 22.45 -56.33
C ASP A 55 -2.90 20.94 -56.09
N ASP A 56 -2.32 20.42 -55.02
CA ASP A 56 -2.40 19.00 -54.62
C ASP A 56 -3.56 18.71 -53.65
N GLU A 57 -4.43 19.68 -53.39
CA GLU A 57 -5.59 19.54 -52.50
C GLU A 57 -6.87 19.30 -53.28
N LEU A 58 -7.58 18.23 -52.93
CA LEU A 58 -8.94 18.00 -53.41
C LEU A 58 -9.93 18.75 -52.51
N CYS A 59 -10.54 19.79 -53.05
CA CYS A 59 -11.62 20.52 -52.42
C CYS A 59 -12.96 20.09 -53.03
N GLU A 60 -14.03 20.21 -52.24
CA GLU A 60 -15.40 19.93 -52.67
C GLU A 60 -16.26 21.16 -52.45
N LEU A 61 -16.86 21.64 -53.53
CA LEU A 61 -17.97 22.57 -53.45
C LEU A 61 -19.26 21.78 -53.32
N LYS A 62 -19.94 21.90 -52.18
CA LYS A 62 -21.22 21.25 -51.90
C LYS A 62 -22.34 22.27 -51.98
N ILE A 63 -23.35 21.95 -52.77
CA ILE A 63 -24.62 22.64 -52.82
C ILE A 63 -25.63 21.69 -52.20
N GLU A 64 -26.20 22.05 -51.06
CA GLU A 64 -27.17 21.22 -50.34
C GLU A 64 -28.53 21.92 -50.30
N LYS A 65 -29.58 21.21 -50.72
CA LYS A 65 -30.96 21.67 -50.62
C LYS A 65 -31.61 21.11 -49.35
N LYS A 66 -32.00 21.98 -48.43
CA LYS A 66 -32.72 21.64 -47.19
C LYS A 66 -33.94 22.54 -47.05
N ASN A 67 -35.12 21.96 -46.84
CA ASN A 67 -36.39 22.68 -46.67
C ASN A 67 -36.67 23.72 -47.78
N GLY A 68 -36.34 23.39 -49.03
CA GLY A 68 -36.53 24.30 -50.18
C GLY A 68 -35.50 25.43 -50.30
N GLN A 69 -34.50 25.50 -49.42
CA GLN A 69 -33.40 26.46 -49.46
C GLN A 69 -32.08 25.78 -49.80
N PHE A 70 -31.19 26.51 -50.48
CA PHE A 70 -29.85 26.02 -50.82
C PHE A 70 -28.80 26.59 -49.86
N THR A 71 -27.96 25.71 -49.33
CA THR A 71 -26.75 26.04 -48.56
C THR A 71 -25.52 25.63 -49.35
N TYR A 72 -24.44 26.39 -49.21
CA TYR A 72 -23.21 26.18 -49.97
C TYR A 72 -22.05 26.03 -49.01
N ALA A 73 -21.22 25.01 -49.23
CA ALA A 73 -20.03 24.75 -48.44
C ALA A 73 -18.85 24.48 -49.36
N PHE A 74 -17.67 24.97 -48.98
CA PHE A 74 -16.42 24.68 -49.64
C PHE A 74 -15.49 24.02 -48.62
N GLU A 75 -15.23 22.73 -48.79
CA GLU A 75 -14.54 21.91 -47.81
C GLU A 75 -13.36 21.17 -48.44
N ILE A 76 -12.31 20.97 -47.66
CA ILE A 76 -11.18 20.14 -48.07
C ILE A 76 -11.54 18.66 -47.85
N ASN A 77 -11.50 17.85 -48.90
CA ASN A 77 -11.73 16.41 -48.77
C ASN A 77 -10.45 15.70 -48.28
N ARG A 78 -10.39 15.47 -46.97
CA ARG A 78 -9.29 14.74 -46.30
C ARG A 78 -9.42 13.22 -46.32
N LYS A 79 -10.55 12.69 -46.82
CA LYS A 79 -10.87 11.25 -46.76
C LYS A 79 -10.33 10.51 -47.97
N VAL A 80 -10.42 11.13 -49.16
CA VAL A 80 -9.94 10.56 -50.42
C VAL A 80 -8.43 10.40 -50.41
N ASP A 81 -7.95 9.34 -51.05
CA ASP A 81 -6.53 8.98 -51.07
C ASP A 81 -5.75 9.82 -52.10
N THR A 82 -5.49 11.09 -51.76
CA THR A 82 -4.59 11.98 -52.49
C THR A 82 -3.16 11.87 -51.93
N PRO A 83 -2.10 12.16 -52.71
CA PRO A 83 -0.72 12.17 -52.22
C PRO A 83 -0.54 12.99 -50.93
N ARG A 84 -1.18 14.16 -50.89
CA ARG A 84 -1.19 15.08 -49.75
C ARG A 84 -1.88 14.51 -48.50
N ASN A 85 -3.01 13.81 -48.68
CA ASN A 85 -3.68 13.14 -47.56
C ASN A 85 -2.87 11.95 -47.02
N ARG A 86 -2.08 11.26 -47.86
CA ARG A 86 -1.14 10.21 -47.40
C ARG A 86 -0.04 10.77 -46.52
N GLU A 87 0.51 11.93 -46.87
CA GLU A 87 1.55 12.59 -46.07
C GLU A 87 1.02 13.04 -44.71
N ARG A 88 -0.16 13.65 -44.67
CA ARG A 88 -0.83 14.02 -43.41
C ARG A 88 -1.02 12.82 -42.49
N LYS A 89 -1.55 11.71 -43.01
CA LYS A 89 -1.74 10.46 -42.24
C LYS A 89 -0.42 9.92 -41.67
N LYS A 90 0.70 10.02 -42.39
CA LYS A 90 2.02 9.60 -41.89
C LYS A 90 2.49 10.48 -40.72
N VAL A 91 2.33 11.80 -40.86
CA VAL A 91 2.70 12.78 -39.82
C VAL A 91 1.83 12.61 -38.58
N GLU A 92 0.52 12.50 -38.75
CA GLU A 92 -0.43 12.23 -37.65
C GLU A 92 -0.10 10.95 -36.91
N LYS A 93 0.20 9.85 -37.63
CA LYS A 93 0.60 8.59 -37.01
C LYS A 93 1.90 8.70 -36.22
N LYS A 94 2.85 9.51 -36.70
CA LYS A 94 4.11 9.79 -35.98
C LYS A 94 3.83 10.56 -34.69
N HIS A 95 3.05 11.64 -34.76
CA HIS A 95 2.69 12.43 -33.58
C HIS A 95 1.89 11.61 -32.57
N TRP A 96 0.92 10.82 -33.02
CA TRP A 96 0.15 9.93 -32.15
C TRP A 96 1.05 8.95 -31.38
N ARG A 97 2.03 8.34 -32.05
CA ARG A 97 3.02 7.46 -31.39
C ARG A 97 3.87 8.23 -30.38
N GLN A 98 4.32 9.44 -30.71
CA GLN A 98 5.08 10.28 -29.79
C GLN A 98 4.25 10.69 -28.57
N THR A 99 2.98 11.04 -28.76
CA THR A 99 2.04 11.36 -27.68
C THR A 99 1.84 10.17 -26.75
N LEU A 100 1.62 8.96 -27.30
CA LEU A 100 1.51 7.73 -26.50
C LEU A 100 2.79 7.44 -25.70
N LEU A 101 3.96 7.60 -26.30
CA LEU A 101 5.25 7.40 -25.61
C LEU A 101 5.46 8.41 -24.48
N PHE A 102 5.13 9.68 -24.72
CA PHE A 102 5.25 10.74 -23.72
C PHE A 102 4.34 10.48 -22.51
N PHE A 103 3.06 10.22 -22.74
CA PHE A 103 2.13 9.92 -21.65
C PHE A 103 2.43 8.59 -20.95
N GLY A 104 2.92 7.59 -21.68
CA GLY A 104 3.41 6.34 -21.10
C GLY A 104 4.58 6.57 -20.14
N ALA A 105 5.59 7.34 -20.56
CA ALA A 105 6.74 7.68 -19.72
C ALA A 105 6.33 8.49 -18.47
N LEU A 106 5.44 9.48 -18.63
CA LEU A 106 4.93 10.27 -17.52
C LEU A 106 4.17 9.40 -16.49
N GLY A 107 3.36 8.45 -16.96
CA GLY A 107 2.65 7.51 -16.10
C GLY A 107 3.58 6.62 -15.27
N ILE A 108 4.68 6.15 -15.87
CA ILE A 108 5.70 5.35 -15.17
C ILE A 108 6.36 6.19 -14.07
N VAL A 109 6.76 7.44 -14.38
CA VAL A 109 7.37 8.34 -13.40
C VAL A 109 6.41 8.61 -12.23
N ALA A 110 5.14 8.91 -12.51
CA ALA A 110 4.14 9.12 -11.47
C ALA A 110 3.98 7.88 -10.57
N ALA A 111 3.91 6.68 -11.15
CA ALA A 111 3.81 5.44 -10.39
C ALA A 111 5.03 5.20 -9.47
N ILE A 112 6.24 5.48 -9.96
CA ILE A 112 7.47 5.39 -9.16
C ILE A 112 7.42 6.39 -7.99
N PHE A 113 7.03 7.64 -8.23
CA PHE A 113 6.90 8.65 -7.18
C PHE A 113 5.85 8.24 -6.14
N THR A 114 4.67 7.81 -6.56
CA THR A 114 3.62 7.35 -5.64
C THR A 114 4.09 6.16 -4.81
N GLY A 115 4.73 5.16 -5.42
CA GLY A 115 5.29 4.01 -4.70
C GLY A 115 6.38 4.42 -3.69
N PHE A 116 7.25 5.35 -4.07
CA PHE A 116 8.27 5.90 -3.18
C PHE A 116 7.65 6.64 -1.99
N PHE A 117 6.65 7.50 -2.23
CA PHE A 117 5.94 8.24 -1.19
C PHE A 117 5.24 7.31 -0.19
N ILE A 118 4.55 6.27 -0.68
CA ILE A 118 3.88 5.28 0.19
C ILE A 118 4.91 4.56 1.08
N ARG A 119 6.04 4.11 0.49
CA ARG A 119 7.10 3.43 1.25
C ARG A 119 7.79 4.36 2.25
N PHE A 120 7.97 5.63 1.88
CA PHE A 120 8.58 6.63 2.76
C PHE A 120 7.69 6.96 3.95
N ASP A 121 6.39 7.17 3.72
CA ASP A 121 5.40 7.44 4.78
C ASP A 121 5.30 6.26 5.76
N ALA A 122 5.26 5.03 5.26
CA ALA A 122 5.25 3.83 6.10
C ALA A 122 6.49 3.75 7.02
N ARG A 123 7.68 4.00 6.46
CA ARG A 123 8.95 4.01 7.24
C ARG A 123 9.01 5.13 8.27
N GLN A 124 8.49 6.32 7.94
CA GLN A 124 8.44 7.45 8.87
C GLN A 124 7.49 7.17 10.03
N LYS A 125 6.30 6.60 9.75
CA LYS A 125 5.34 6.19 10.78
C LYS A 125 5.95 5.18 11.76
N GLU A 126 6.71 4.22 11.27
CA GLU A 126 7.34 3.20 12.10
C GLU A 126 8.45 3.77 13.01
N LYS A 127 9.34 4.61 12.48
CA LYS A 127 10.36 5.29 13.30
C LYS A 127 9.77 6.22 14.36
N ASN A 128 8.73 6.97 13.97
CA ASN A 128 8.06 7.87 14.92
C ASN A 128 7.22 7.07 15.93
N ARG A 129 6.84 5.82 15.64
CA ARG A 129 5.98 5.00 16.51
C ARG A 129 6.64 4.74 17.86
N GLU A 130 7.88 4.26 17.85
CA GLU A 130 8.64 3.97 19.07
C GLU A 130 8.82 5.23 19.90
N GLN A 131 9.29 6.32 19.28
CA GLN A 131 9.47 7.60 19.96
C GLN A 131 8.17 8.17 20.52
N LEU A 132 7.05 8.06 19.78
CA LEU A 132 5.75 8.52 20.27
C LEU A 132 5.28 7.67 21.46
N LEU A 133 5.44 6.34 21.40
CA LEU A 133 5.11 5.46 22.53
C LEU A 133 6.00 5.70 23.74
N GLU A 134 7.28 6.02 23.54
CA GLU A 134 8.19 6.32 24.64
C GLU A 134 7.82 7.63 25.35
N VAL A 135 7.46 8.67 24.61
CA VAL A 135 7.17 10.01 25.17
C VAL A 135 5.72 10.16 25.64
N HIS A 136 4.77 9.55 24.93
CA HIS A 136 3.32 9.73 25.15
C HIS A 136 2.55 8.44 25.43
N GLY A 137 3.25 7.29 25.51
CA GLY A 137 2.62 6.02 25.78
C GLY A 137 2.07 5.92 27.20
N GLN A 138 0.91 5.30 27.33
CA GLN A 138 0.37 4.85 28.61
C GLN A 138 0.40 3.33 28.66
N ASN A 139 0.62 2.80 29.87
CA ASN A 139 0.61 1.38 30.13
C ASN A 139 -0.77 0.94 30.60
N THR A 140 -1.20 -0.22 30.10
CA THR A 140 -2.40 -0.93 30.55
C THR A 140 -2.12 -2.43 30.56
N LEU A 141 -3.06 -3.21 31.06
CA LEU A 141 -2.99 -4.67 31.02
C LEU A 141 -3.44 -5.19 29.65
N GLY A 142 -2.63 -6.06 29.06
CA GLY A 142 -2.98 -6.85 27.89
C GLY A 142 -3.02 -8.34 28.19
N VAL A 143 -3.83 -9.06 27.42
CA VAL A 143 -4.03 -10.50 27.53
C VAL A 143 -3.71 -11.15 26.19
N ILE A 144 -3.00 -12.28 26.21
CA ILE A 144 -2.74 -13.06 25.00
C ILE A 144 -4.02 -13.78 24.58
N ASP A 145 -4.53 -13.48 23.38
CA ASP A 145 -5.74 -14.08 22.82
C ASP A 145 -5.44 -15.34 22.01
N GLY A 146 -4.28 -15.39 21.36
CA GLY A 146 -3.90 -16.48 20.46
C GLY A 146 -2.46 -16.41 19.97
N LEU A 147 -1.95 -17.57 19.54
CA LEU A 147 -0.63 -17.75 18.96
C LEU A 147 -0.81 -18.49 17.64
N SER A 148 -0.28 -17.95 16.54
CA SER A 148 -0.33 -18.58 15.22
C SER A 148 1.07 -18.63 14.62
N SER A 149 1.53 -19.82 14.24
CA SER A 149 2.84 -20.00 13.62
C SER A 149 2.75 -19.87 12.11
N GLU A 150 3.58 -19.02 11.53
CA GLU A 150 3.82 -18.93 10.09
C GLU A 150 5.32 -19.08 9.83
N GLY A 151 5.74 -20.30 9.47
CA GLY A 151 7.14 -20.62 9.18
C GLY A 151 8.04 -20.56 10.42
N HIS A 152 8.94 -19.58 10.45
CA HIS A 152 9.91 -19.37 11.54
C HIS A 152 9.51 -18.26 12.52
N SER A 153 8.34 -17.65 12.33
CA SER A 153 7.80 -16.61 13.20
C SER A 153 6.43 -17.01 13.75
N THR A 154 6.15 -16.57 14.97
CA THR A 154 4.84 -16.73 15.59
C THR A 154 4.19 -15.37 15.74
N ALA A 155 2.99 -15.21 15.17
CA ALA A 155 2.14 -14.06 15.38
C ALA A 155 1.42 -14.20 16.74
N ILE A 156 1.72 -13.29 17.66
CA ILE A 156 1.10 -13.19 18.97
C ILE A 156 -0.05 -12.20 18.89
N GLN A 157 -1.28 -12.68 19.07
CA GLN A 157 -2.48 -11.84 19.14
C GLN A 157 -2.76 -11.49 20.59
N PHE A 158 -2.99 -10.22 20.87
CA PHE A 158 -3.30 -9.74 22.21
C PHE A 158 -4.41 -8.70 22.20
N SER A 159 -5.15 -8.61 23.31
CA SER A 159 -6.17 -7.60 23.53
C SER A 159 -5.87 -6.78 24.77
N PHE A 160 -6.33 -5.53 24.79
CA PHE A 160 -6.19 -4.62 25.92
C PHE A 160 -7.33 -3.60 25.94
N ILE A 161 -7.52 -2.94 27.09
CA ILE A 161 -8.55 -1.91 27.27
C ILE A 161 -7.88 -0.53 27.28
N ALA A 162 -8.37 0.36 26.41
CA ALA A 162 -8.01 1.77 26.40
C ALA A 162 -9.28 2.62 26.63
N GLY A 163 -9.34 3.32 27.76
CA GLY A 163 -10.57 3.96 28.21
C GLY A 163 -11.65 2.92 28.51
N ASN A 164 -12.71 2.87 27.67
CA ASN A 164 -13.82 1.92 27.80
C ASN A 164 -14.00 1.03 26.56
N ARG A 165 -12.96 0.89 25.71
CA ARG A 165 -13.03 0.08 24.50
C ARG A 165 -11.90 -0.96 24.50
N ALA A 166 -12.25 -2.16 24.04
CA ALA A 166 -11.28 -3.19 23.76
C ALA A 166 -10.59 -2.90 22.43
N HIS A 167 -9.28 -3.08 22.41
CA HIS A 167 -8.41 -2.98 21.25
C HIS A 167 -7.64 -4.28 21.11
N GLN A 168 -7.26 -4.60 19.87
CA GLN A 168 -6.44 -5.76 19.54
C GLN A 168 -5.16 -5.30 18.87
N GLY A 169 -4.10 -6.05 19.13
CA GLY A 169 -2.80 -5.88 18.50
C GLY A 169 -2.23 -7.23 18.08
N THR A 170 -1.19 -7.16 17.25
CA THR A 170 -0.41 -8.32 16.83
C THR A 170 1.06 -8.01 16.95
N LEU A 171 1.82 -8.94 17.48
CA LEU A 171 3.27 -8.88 17.59
C LEU A 171 3.86 -10.09 16.86
N ASP A 172 4.70 -9.84 15.85
CA ASP A 172 5.47 -10.89 15.20
C ASP A 172 6.69 -11.21 16.06
N TYR A 173 6.78 -12.46 16.52
CA TYR A 173 7.87 -12.93 17.38
C TYR A 173 8.75 -13.92 16.62
N PRO A 174 10.09 -13.73 16.61
CA PRO A 174 11.02 -14.52 15.80
C PRO A 174 11.37 -15.88 16.45
N SER A 175 10.35 -16.61 16.92
CA SER A 175 10.48 -17.97 17.42
C SER A 175 9.37 -18.84 16.87
N GLY A 176 9.69 -20.12 16.66
CA GLY A 176 8.68 -21.16 16.43
C GLY A 176 7.87 -21.46 17.68
N MET A 177 6.99 -22.46 17.57
CA MET A 177 6.17 -22.97 18.66
C MET A 177 6.87 -24.16 19.36
N PRO A 178 6.88 -24.22 20.71
CA PRO A 178 6.31 -23.24 21.64
C PRO A 178 7.13 -21.94 21.68
N VAL A 179 6.45 -20.81 21.92
CA VAL A 179 7.12 -19.52 22.07
C VAL A 179 7.76 -19.46 23.45
N ILE A 180 9.10 -19.47 23.50
CA ILE A 180 9.88 -19.26 24.72
C ILE A 180 10.34 -17.80 24.76
N LEU A 181 9.99 -17.11 25.83
CA LEU A 181 10.36 -15.72 26.06
C LEU A 181 11.85 -15.60 26.42
N ASP A 182 12.40 -14.40 26.31
CA ASP A 182 13.76 -14.09 26.78
C ASP A 182 13.96 -14.38 28.28
N THR A 183 12.88 -14.45 29.06
CA THR A 183 12.93 -14.86 30.47
C THR A 183 13.08 -16.38 30.67
N GLY A 184 12.92 -17.16 29.60
CA GLY A 184 12.85 -18.61 29.59
C GLY A 184 11.47 -19.17 29.95
N MET A 185 10.47 -18.33 30.22
CA MET A 185 9.10 -18.79 30.41
C MET A 185 8.41 -19.03 29.06
N PRO A 186 7.57 -20.07 28.94
CA PRO A 186 6.72 -20.26 27.78
C PRO A 186 5.62 -19.20 27.77
N LEU A 187 5.23 -18.78 26.58
CA LEU A 187 4.08 -17.91 26.37
C LEU A 187 2.84 -18.75 26.08
N GLU A 188 1.77 -18.51 26.83
CA GLU A 188 0.50 -19.22 26.71
C GLU A 188 -0.67 -18.27 26.47
N LYS A 189 -1.76 -18.80 25.89
CA LYS A 189 -3.02 -18.05 25.78
C LYS A 189 -3.56 -17.74 27.18
N GLY A 190 -4.00 -16.51 27.38
CA GLY A 190 -4.46 -16.00 28.67
C GLY A 190 -3.34 -15.44 29.54
N ASP A 191 -2.07 -15.52 29.12
CA ASP A 191 -1.00 -14.83 29.82
C ASP A 191 -1.20 -13.31 29.76
N GLU A 192 -0.74 -12.62 30.79
CA GLU A 192 -0.98 -11.19 30.99
C GLU A 192 0.33 -10.40 31.05
N PHE A 193 0.41 -9.36 30.23
CA PHE A 193 1.58 -8.48 30.14
C PHE A 193 1.17 -7.03 30.02
N SER A 194 2.12 -6.14 30.29
CA SER A 194 1.91 -4.71 30.08
C SER A 194 1.83 -4.41 28.58
N VAL A 195 0.85 -3.61 28.18
CA VAL A 195 0.73 -3.05 26.83
C VAL A 195 0.91 -1.54 26.93
N ARG A 196 1.83 -1.01 26.14
CA ARG A 196 2.04 0.42 25.99
C ARG A 196 1.32 0.91 24.74
N TYR A 197 0.48 1.94 24.85
CA TYR A 197 -0.30 2.46 23.72
C TYR A 197 -0.41 3.98 23.73
N LEU A 198 -0.72 4.58 22.58
CA LEU A 198 -1.00 6.01 22.46
C LEU A 198 -2.47 6.32 22.76
N ILE A 199 -2.73 7.20 23.73
CA ILE A 199 -4.10 7.61 24.09
C ILE A 199 -4.86 8.20 22.90
N SER A 200 -4.19 9.04 22.10
CA SER A 200 -4.78 9.70 20.93
C SER A 200 -5.05 8.74 19.78
N SER A 201 -4.38 7.58 19.75
CA SER A 201 -4.55 6.56 18.72
C SER A 201 -4.20 5.17 19.28
N PRO A 202 -5.13 4.50 20.00
CA PRO A 202 -4.82 3.23 20.68
C PRO A 202 -4.42 2.08 19.75
N GLY A 203 -4.71 2.18 18.45
CA GLY A 203 -4.21 1.20 17.46
C GLY A 203 -2.69 1.18 17.35
N ILE A 204 -2.01 2.25 17.79
CA ILE A 204 -0.56 2.27 17.98
C ILE A 204 -0.27 1.74 19.38
N SER A 205 0.12 0.46 19.46
CA SER A 205 0.43 -0.24 20.70
C SER A 205 1.63 -1.18 20.57
N GLU A 206 2.21 -1.53 21.72
CA GLU A 206 3.35 -2.43 21.90
C GLU A 206 3.10 -3.33 23.10
N LEU A 207 3.20 -4.65 22.91
CA LEU A 207 3.14 -5.65 23.97
C LEU A 207 4.53 -5.82 24.61
N LEU A 208 4.64 -5.62 25.92
CA LEU A 208 5.89 -5.68 26.67
C LEU A 208 6.04 -7.05 27.33
N LEU A 209 6.52 -8.05 26.58
CA LEU A 209 6.70 -9.43 27.07
C LEU A 209 7.68 -9.56 28.25
N GLY A 210 8.53 -8.56 28.47
CA GLY A 210 9.42 -8.47 29.65
C GLY A 210 8.76 -7.92 30.90
N GLN A 211 7.50 -7.48 30.84
CA GLN A 211 6.75 -6.87 31.95
C GLN A 211 5.43 -7.60 32.18
N PRO A 212 5.46 -8.84 32.73
CA PRO A 212 4.25 -9.58 33.09
C PRO A 212 3.44 -8.83 34.16
N SER A 213 2.14 -9.09 34.21
CA SER A 213 1.29 -8.60 35.30
C SER A 213 1.68 -9.23 36.64
N GLU A 214 1.25 -8.64 37.76
CA GLU A 214 1.47 -9.24 39.08
C GLU A 214 0.80 -10.61 39.20
N ALA A 215 -0.39 -10.75 38.63
CA ALA A 215 -1.09 -12.04 38.54
C ALA A 215 -0.31 -13.05 37.70
N GLN A 216 0.25 -12.64 36.56
CA GLN A 216 1.09 -13.51 35.74
C GLN A 216 2.38 -13.92 36.45
N ALA A 217 3.05 -12.98 37.13
CA ALA A 217 4.23 -13.29 37.93
C ALA A 217 3.93 -14.30 39.05
N THR A 218 2.74 -14.20 39.65
CA THR A 218 2.26 -15.14 40.67
C THR A 218 2.00 -16.52 40.07
N ARG A 219 1.37 -16.61 38.89
CA ARG A 219 1.20 -17.88 38.16
C ARG A 219 2.55 -18.54 37.85
N TYR A 220 3.52 -17.75 37.42
CA TYR A 220 4.89 -18.21 37.17
C TYR A 220 5.56 -18.74 38.43
N TRP A 221 5.36 -18.08 39.56
CA TRP A 221 5.83 -18.56 40.85
C TRP A 221 5.23 -19.90 41.23
N GLU A 222 3.89 -20.01 41.19
CA GLU A 222 3.17 -21.23 41.56
C GLU A 222 3.61 -22.43 40.73
N ARG A 223 3.77 -22.23 39.42
CA ARG A 223 4.27 -23.27 38.50
C ARG A 223 5.69 -23.71 38.85
N ALA A 224 6.58 -22.77 39.17
CA ALA A 224 7.95 -23.08 39.55
C ALA A 224 8.01 -23.83 40.89
N LEU A 225 7.24 -23.38 41.89
CA LEU A 225 7.14 -24.03 43.19
C LEU A 225 6.57 -25.45 43.08
N ALA A 226 5.47 -25.63 42.35
CA ALA A 226 4.86 -26.93 42.15
C ALA A 226 5.85 -27.91 41.50
N ARG A 227 6.57 -27.47 40.46
CA ARG A 227 7.58 -28.31 39.81
C ARG A 227 8.77 -28.62 40.71
N HIS A 228 9.20 -27.66 41.52
CA HIS A 228 10.30 -27.88 42.45
C HIS A 228 9.94 -28.89 43.53
N ALA A 229 8.75 -28.76 44.12
CA ALA A 229 8.23 -29.71 45.11
C ALA A 229 8.03 -31.12 44.53
N GLU A 230 7.60 -31.23 43.27
CA GLU A 230 7.47 -32.52 42.57
C GLU A 230 8.82 -33.25 42.41
N LEU A 231 9.87 -32.51 42.04
CA LEU A 231 11.20 -33.08 41.80
C LEU A 231 12.02 -33.29 43.06
N HIS A 232 11.61 -32.69 44.19
CA HIS A 232 12.31 -32.75 45.48
C HIS A 232 11.36 -33.14 46.62
N PRO A 233 10.82 -34.37 46.61
CA PRO A 233 9.89 -34.85 47.64
C PRO A 233 10.51 -34.95 49.05
N GLU A 234 11.83 -34.89 49.15
CA GLU A 234 12.57 -34.85 50.41
C GLU A 234 12.44 -33.52 51.16
N LEU A 235 12.02 -32.45 50.48
CA LEU A 235 11.90 -31.12 51.07
C LEU A 235 10.53 -30.90 51.71
N THR A 236 10.50 -30.21 52.84
CA THR A 236 9.23 -29.73 53.38
C THR A 236 8.65 -28.61 52.50
N PRO A 237 7.32 -28.38 52.50
CA PRO A 237 6.71 -27.31 51.71
C PRO A 237 7.32 -25.92 51.97
N GLN A 238 7.65 -25.62 53.23
CA GLN A 238 8.27 -24.35 53.63
C GLN A 238 9.70 -24.20 53.06
N GLN A 239 10.46 -25.29 53.00
CA GLN A 239 11.80 -25.29 52.42
C GLN A 239 11.76 -25.08 50.91
N ALA A 240 10.87 -25.78 50.21
CA ALA A 240 10.67 -25.60 48.77
C ALA A 240 10.23 -24.17 48.43
N GLU A 241 9.29 -23.61 49.19
CA GLU A 241 8.84 -22.22 49.03
C GLU A 241 9.98 -21.22 49.28
N CYS A 242 10.75 -21.39 50.36
CA CYS A 242 11.91 -20.55 50.63
C CYS A 242 12.95 -20.58 49.50
N PHE A 243 13.20 -21.77 48.94
CA PHE A 243 14.17 -21.97 47.87
C PHE A 243 13.74 -21.26 46.57
N VAL A 244 12.46 -21.41 46.19
CA VAL A 244 11.87 -20.75 45.02
C VAL A 244 11.82 -19.23 45.22
N ARG A 245 11.49 -18.77 46.43
CA ARG A 245 11.56 -17.35 46.79
C ARG A 245 12.93 -16.76 46.57
N LEU A 246 13.95 -17.44 47.06
CA LEU A 246 15.31 -17.00 46.92
C LEU A 246 15.71 -16.86 45.43
N ALA A 247 15.27 -17.79 44.59
CA ALA A 247 15.49 -17.72 43.15
C ALA A 247 14.84 -16.46 42.52
N TYR A 248 13.58 -16.20 42.87
CA TYR A 248 12.85 -15.03 42.39
C TYR A 248 13.47 -13.72 42.88
N GLU A 249 13.85 -13.61 44.15
CA GLU A 249 14.45 -12.38 44.67
C GLU A 249 15.81 -12.07 44.04
N LEU A 250 16.60 -13.11 43.70
CA LEU A 250 17.92 -12.92 43.13
C LEU A 250 17.92 -12.69 41.61
N LYS A 251 16.94 -13.25 40.89
CA LYS A 251 16.93 -13.28 39.42
C LYS A 251 15.58 -12.93 38.77
N GLY A 252 14.59 -12.55 39.55
CA GLY A 252 13.23 -12.29 39.07
C GLY A 252 12.62 -13.50 38.37
N ILE A 253 11.89 -13.25 37.29
CA ILE A 253 11.24 -14.28 36.47
C ILE A 253 12.25 -15.29 35.92
N ASN A 254 13.46 -14.87 35.57
CA ASN A 254 14.51 -15.77 35.09
C ASN A 254 14.93 -16.78 36.17
N GLY A 255 14.86 -16.39 37.44
CA GLY A 255 15.06 -17.29 38.58
C GLY A 255 13.97 -18.35 38.66
N LEU A 256 12.71 -17.93 38.54
CA LEU A 256 11.57 -18.86 38.50
C LEU A 256 11.65 -19.81 37.31
N ALA A 257 12.01 -19.32 36.13
CA ALA A 257 12.20 -20.14 34.94
C ALA A 257 13.30 -21.18 35.16
N ALA A 258 14.45 -20.78 35.74
CA ALA A 258 15.53 -21.71 36.05
C ALA A 258 15.09 -22.81 37.03
N ILE A 259 14.25 -22.48 38.04
CA ILE A 259 13.68 -23.50 38.93
C ILE A 259 12.67 -24.40 38.21
N ARG A 260 11.77 -23.81 37.40
CA ARG A 260 10.72 -24.56 36.68
C ARG A 260 11.29 -25.56 35.67
N PHE A 261 12.42 -25.24 35.06
CA PHE A 261 13.07 -26.03 34.02
C PHE A 261 14.39 -26.66 34.51
N GLN A 262 14.46 -26.97 35.82
CA GLN A 262 15.67 -27.50 36.46
C GLN A 262 16.11 -28.88 35.96
N ASP A 263 15.21 -29.62 35.31
CA ASP A 263 15.42 -30.93 34.72
C ASP A 263 15.36 -30.93 33.17
N THR A 264 15.29 -29.75 32.56
CA THR A 264 15.15 -29.57 31.11
C THR A 264 16.49 -29.37 30.41
N GLY A 265 16.64 -29.89 29.19
CA GLY A 265 17.84 -29.70 28.36
C GLY A 265 17.86 -28.34 27.64
N ALA A 266 19.06 -27.88 27.25
CA ALA A 266 19.23 -26.59 26.58
C ALA A 266 18.63 -26.53 25.16
N GLU A 267 18.40 -27.69 24.53
CA GLU A 267 17.74 -27.78 23.21
C GLU A 267 16.24 -27.45 23.27
N GLU A 268 15.59 -27.77 24.39
CA GLU A 268 14.16 -27.51 24.60
C GLU A 268 13.93 -26.07 25.11
N ASN A 269 14.82 -25.59 25.97
CA ASN A 269 14.78 -24.22 26.47
C ASN A 269 16.20 -23.67 26.63
N ALA A 270 16.63 -22.89 25.63
CA ALA A 270 17.98 -22.35 25.58
C ALA A 270 18.28 -21.38 26.75
N THR A 271 17.25 -20.70 27.26
CA THR A 271 17.39 -19.68 28.29
C THR A 271 17.32 -20.25 29.71
N ALA A 272 16.32 -21.10 29.97
CA ALA A 272 16.09 -21.73 31.27
C ALA A 272 16.13 -23.26 31.15
N ASN A 273 17.19 -23.86 31.68
CA ASN A 273 17.45 -25.30 31.61
C ASN A 273 18.25 -25.74 32.84
N GLN A 274 18.59 -27.02 32.90
CA GLN A 274 19.38 -27.62 33.97
C GLN A 274 20.70 -26.87 34.23
N VAL A 275 21.37 -26.37 33.18
CA VAL A 275 22.61 -25.60 33.35
C VAL A 275 22.34 -24.25 33.99
N ALA A 276 21.27 -23.55 33.57
CA ALA A 276 20.83 -22.29 34.19
C ALA A 276 20.46 -22.48 35.66
N TYR A 277 19.73 -23.57 35.99
CA TYR A 277 19.43 -23.97 37.36
C TYR A 277 20.69 -24.19 38.19
N GLN A 278 21.63 -25.02 37.71
CA GLN A 278 22.88 -25.27 38.42
C GLN A 278 23.70 -24.00 38.60
N ARG A 279 23.73 -23.11 37.60
CA ARG A 279 24.43 -21.82 37.69
C ARG A 279 23.82 -20.93 38.77
N LEU A 280 22.49 -20.91 38.89
CA LEU A 280 21.79 -20.17 39.94
C LEU A 280 22.09 -20.76 41.33
N THR A 281 21.87 -22.05 41.51
CA THR A 281 21.93 -22.71 42.83
C THR A 281 23.35 -22.92 43.34
N ARG A 282 24.34 -22.99 42.45
CA ARG A 282 25.77 -23.02 42.80
C ARG A 282 26.39 -21.63 42.97
N SER A 283 25.63 -20.56 42.69
CA SER A 283 26.15 -19.21 42.92
C SER A 283 26.33 -18.95 44.41
N LEU A 284 27.43 -18.29 44.77
CA LEU A 284 27.74 -17.96 46.16
C LEU A 284 26.61 -17.19 46.87
N PRO A 285 25.97 -16.18 46.25
CA PRO A 285 24.85 -15.46 46.87
C PRO A 285 23.67 -16.38 47.20
N PHE A 286 23.35 -17.31 46.30
CA PHE A 286 22.25 -18.25 46.50
C PHE A 286 22.59 -19.24 47.63
N GLN A 287 23.78 -19.85 47.60
CA GLN A 287 24.16 -20.83 48.63
C GLN A 287 24.21 -20.24 50.04
N GLN A 288 24.74 -19.03 50.19
CA GLN A 288 24.82 -18.36 51.50
C GLN A 288 23.43 -18.08 52.07
N ARG A 289 22.52 -17.57 51.24
CA ARG A 289 21.15 -17.27 51.67
C ARG A 289 20.34 -18.53 51.93
N ALA A 290 20.43 -19.54 51.06
CA ALA A 290 19.73 -20.81 51.24
C ALA A 290 20.09 -21.48 52.57
N ARG A 291 21.40 -21.51 52.93
CA ARG A 291 21.87 -22.06 54.22
C ARG A 291 21.40 -21.29 55.45
N ARG A 292 21.07 -20.01 55.31
CA ARG A 292 20.67 -19.16 56.43
C ARG A 292 19.14 -19.11 56.59
N GLU A 293 18.43 -19.17 55.47
CA GLU A 293 17.00 -18.86 55.41
C GLU A 293 16.13 -20.09 55.17
N CYS A 294 16.65 -21.12 54.50
CA CYS A 294 15.85 -22.28 54.07
C CYS A 294 16.24 -23.59 54.75
N TRP A 295 17.43 -23.70 55.34
CA TRP A 295 17.95 -24.93 55.97
C TRP A 295 18.24 -24.72 57.45
#